data_AF-A0A0F9CP65-F1
#
_entry.id   AF-A0A0F9CP65-F1
#
_cell.length_a   1.000
_cell.length_b   1.000
_cell.length_c   1.000
_cell.angle_alpha   90.00
_cell.angle_beta   90.00
_cell.angle_gamma   90.00
#
_symmetry.space_group_name_H-M   'P 1'
#
loop_
_entity.id
_entity.type
_entity.pdbx_description
1 polymer ?
#
loop_
_entity_poly.entity_id
_entity_poly.type
_entity_poly.pdbx_seq_one_letter_code
_entity_poly.pdbx_strand_id
1 'polypeptide(L)'
;MSNKTGLQNGVKRLGKYPITEVFEYMDASPGNGVKVRFYGHLMYIRSTRLLNFRVHGITCVKCGSRGVFFAKERHGKDAPHLNLYAFNKRGNPILMTQDHIRPKAKGGTNNLYNLQPMCSDCNRNKGDEWKIGDKWKYLIRRLKDFFVKTNRSMV
;
A
#
# COMPACT_ATOMS: atom_id res chain seq x y z
N MET A 1 1.56 -14.76 22.11
CA MET A 1 2.11 -15.52 20.96
C MET A 1 2.00 -14.67 19.71
N SER A 2 3.12 -14.24 19.13
CA SER A 2 3.14 -13.45 17.89
C SER A 2 2.78 -14.34 16.70
N ASN A 3 1.74 -13.96 15.94
CA ASN A 3 1.27 -14.71 14.79
C ASN A 3 2.33 -14.68 13.68
N LYS A 4 3.16 -15.74 13.59
CA LYS A 4 4.29 -15.86 12.65
C LYS A 4 3.87 -15.75 11.17
N THR A 5 2.58 -15.90 10.86
CA THR A 5 2.05 -15.84 9.50
C THR A 5 1.71 -14.42 9.01
N GLY A 6 1.57 -13.46 9.93
CA GLY A 6 1.08 -12.10 9.65
C GLY A 6 -0.36 -12.03 9.11
N LEU A 7 -1.12 -13.12 9.24
CA LEU A 7 -2.52 -13.19 8.85
C LEU A 7 -3.41 -12.59 9.94
N GLN A 8 -4.42 -11.84 9.52
CA GLN A 8 -5.50 -11.43 10.41
C GLN A 8 -6.43 -12.62 10.67
N ASN A 9 -7.13 -12.64 11.80
CA ASN A 9 -8.09 -13.70 12.13
C ASN A 9 -9.18 -13.78 11.03
N GLY A 10 -9.56 -15.01 10.64
CA GLY A 10 -10.58 -15.23 9.61
C GLY A 10 -10.11 -14.99 8.16
N VAL A 11 -8.83 -14.65 7.94
CA VAL A 11 -8.27 -14.45 6.59
C VAL A 11 -7.62 -15.72 6.06
N LYS A 12 -8.07 -16.18 4.89
CA LYS A 12 -7.44 -17.26 4.11
C LYS A 12 -6.54 -16.67 3.03
N ARG A 13 -5.25 -17.05 3.04
CA ARG A 13 -4.31 -16.73 1.96
C ARG A 13 -4.47 -17.72 0.82
N LEU A 14 -4.70 -17.19 -0.39
CA LEU A 14 -4.92 -17.95 -1.62
C LEU A 14 -3.69 -17.97 -2.54
N GLY A 15 -2.70 -17.10 -2.29
CA GLY A 15 -1.45 -17.04 -3.06
C GLY A 15 -0.60 -15.83 -2.69
N LYS A 16 0.67 -15.84 -3.11
CA LYS A 16 1.60 -14.70 -3.06
C LYS A 16 2.08 -14.40 -4.47
N TYR A 17 2.19 -13.12 -4.79
CA TYR A 17 2.51 -12.63 -6.12
C TYR A 17 3.59 -11.54 -6.04
N PRO A 18 4.56 -11.53 -6.97
CA PRO A 18 5.51 -10.43 -7.11
C PRO A 18 4.82 -9.09 -7.30
N ILE A 19 5.50 -8.02 -6.90
CA ILE A 19 5.00 -6.65 -7.04
C ILE A 19 4.81 -6.27 -8.52
N THR A 20 5.76 -6.65 -9.36
CA THR A 20 5.76 -6.36 -10.80
C THR A 20 4.55 -6.96 -11.48
N GLU A 21 4.29 -8.23 -11.24
CA GLU A 21 3.15 -8.95 -11.81
C GLU A 21 1.82 -8.29 -11.44
N VAL A 22 1.61 -7.96 -10.16
CA VAL A 22 0.38 -7.26 -9.75
C VAL A 22 0.25 -5.90 -10.44
N PHE A 23 1.35 -5.16 -10.59
CA PHE A 23 1.33 -3.86 -11.28
C PHE A 23 1.08 -4.00 -12.79
N GLU A 24 1.59 -5.03 -13.45
CA GLU A 24 1.27 -5.31 -14.85
C GLU A 24 -0.24 -5.55 -15.03
N TYR A 25 -0.86 -6.34 -14.16
CA TYR A 25 -2.32 -6.52 -14.16
C TYR A 25 -3.09 -5.22 -13.86
N MET A 26 -2.55 -4.34 -13.01
CA MET A 26 -3.15 -3.03 -12.76
C MET A 26 -3.11 -2.13 -13.99
N ASP A 27 -1.98 -2.15 -14.70
CA ASP A 27 -1.74 -1.30 -15.87
C ASP A 27 -2.54 -1.80 -17.09
N ALA A 28 -2.75 -3.12 -17.22
CA ALA A 28 -3.59 -3.72 -18.25
C ALA A 28 -5.11 -3.68 -17.94
N SER A 29 -5.52 -3.23 -16.75
CA SER A 29 -6.93 -3.22 -16.35
C SER A 29 -7.71 -2.08 -17.02
N PRO A 30 -8.97 -2.32 -17.44
CA PRO A 30 -9.77 -1.36 -18.24
C PRO A 30 -10.18 -0.08 -17.50
N GLY A 31 -9.84 0.04 -16.21
CA GLY A 31 -10.08 1.25 -15.44
C GLY A 31 -10.51 0.99 -14.00
N ASN A 32 -10.71 2.08 -13.27
CA ASN A 32 -11.18 2.00 -11.89
C ASN A 32 -12.62 1.47 -11.84
N GLY A 33 -12.97 0.72 -10.80
CA GLY A 33 -14.34 0.21 -10.63
C GLY A 33 -14.69 -1.01 -11.50
N VAL A 34 -13.75 -1.53 -12.29
CA VAL A 34 -13.95 -2.77 -13.07
C VAL A 34 -13.31 -3.96 -12.37
N LYS A 35 -14.05 -5.06 -12.25
CA LYS A 35 -13.51 -6.34 -11.76
C LYS A 35 -12.78 -7.03 -12.91
N VAL A 36 -11.59 -7.55 -12.63
CA VAL A 36 -10.82 -8.37 -13.57
C VAL A 36 -10.66 -9.78 -13.01
N ARG A 37 -10.52 -10.77 -13.90
CA ARG A 37 -10.20 -12.14 -13.52
C ARG A 37 -8.70 -12.21 -13.16
N PHE A 38 -8.41 -12.43 -11.88
CA PHE A 38 -7.05 -12.58 -11.36
C PHE A 38 -6.92 -13.94 -10.66
N TYR A 39 -6.19 -14.88 -11.27
CA TYR A 39 -5.98 -16.24 -10.77
C TYR A 39 -7.27 -16.89 -10.23
N GLY A 40 -8.25 -17.08 -11.12
CA GLY A 40 -9.52 -17.76 -10.84
C GLY A 40 -10.62 -16.93 -10.19
N HIS A 41 -10.37 -15.66 -9.84
CA HIS A 41 -11.32 -14.84 -9.08
C HIS A 41 -11.59 -13.49 -9.76
N LEU A 42 -12.85 -13.05 -9.79
CA LEU A 42 -13.21 -11.69 -10.20
C LEU A 42 -13.01 -10.73 -9.03
N MET A 43 -12.14 -9.74 -9.19
CA MET A 43 -11.81 -8.79 -8.12
C MET A 43 -11.36 -7.42 -8.65
N TYR A 44 -11.45 -6.41 -7.79
CA TYR A 44 -10.95 -5.07 -8.11
C TYR A 44 -9.43 -5.03 -7.96
N ILE A 45 -8.71 -4.92 -9.09
CA ILE A 45 -7.26 -4.76 -9.09
C ILE A 45 -6.83 -3.29 -9.07
N ARG A 46 -7.76 -2.35 -9.24
CA ARG A 46 -7.52 -0.89 -9.21
C ARG A 46 -8.25 -0.19 -8.07
N SER A 47 -8.17 -0.74 -6.86
CA SER A 47 -8.67 -0.03 -5.66
C SER A 47 -7.79 1.18 -5.32
N THR A 48 -8.35 2.17 -4.61
CA THR A 48 -7.60 3.35 -4.14
C THR A 48 -6.33 2.99 -3.39
N ARG A 49 -6.34 1.88 -2.64
CA ARG A 49 -5.17 1.37 -1.90
C ARG A 49 -4.08 0.84 -2.82
N LEU A 50 -4.45 0.07 -3.84
CA LEU A 50 -3.49 -0.42 -4.84
C LEU A 50 -2.92 0.74 -5.66
N LEU A 51 -3.77 1.69 -6.06
CA LEU A 51 -3.33 2.92 -6.73
C LEU A 51 -2.38 3.76 -5.87
N ASN A 52 -2.64 3.86 -4.56
CA ASN A 52 -1.72 4.51 -3.62
C ASN A 52 -0.32 3.87 -3.66
N PHE A 53 -0.24 2.54 -3.65
CA PHE A 53 1.05 1.85 -3.76
C PHE A 53 1.70 1.98 -5.14
N ARG A 54 0.91 1.96 -6.21
CA ARG A 54 1.41 2.13 -7.59
C ARG A 54 1.98 3.52 -7.83
N VAL A 55 1.31 4.56 -7.33
CA VAL A 55 1.64 5.98 -7.58
C VAL A 55 2.66 6.53 -6.58
N HIS A 56 2.56 6.16 -5.31
CA HIS A 56 3.43 6.67 -4.23
C HIS A 56 4.55 5.71 -3.85
N GLY A 57 4.60 4.53 -4.48
CA GLY A 57 5.54 3.47 -4.16
C GLY A 57 5.08 2.59 -3.01
N ILE A 58 5.95 1.67 -2.62
CA ILE A 58 5.64 0.57 -1.69
C ILE A 58 6.40 0.68 -0.38
N THR A 59 6.99 1.84 -0.09
CA THR A 59 7.84 2.06 1.08
C THR A 59 7.08 2.83 2.14
N CYS A 60 7.10 2.34 3.39
CA CYS A 60 6.51 3.03 4.52
C CYS A 60 7.19 4.39 4.71
N VAL A 61 6.40 5.45 4.64
CA VAL A 61 6.85 6.84 4.75
C VAL A 61 7.44 7.21 6.13
N LYS A 62 7.20 6.39 7.16
CA LYS A 62 7.65 6.62 8.54
C LYS A 62 8.89 5.81 8.90
N CYS A 63 8.89 4.50 8.65
CA CYS A 63 9.99 3.62 9.07
C CYS A 63 10.86 3.08 7.93
N GLY A 64 10.51 3.33 6.67
CA GLY A 64 11.28 2.88 5.51
C GLY A 64 11.08 1.40 5.14
N SER A 65 10.27 0.62 5.86
CA SER A 65 9.95 -0.76 5.46
C SER A 65 9.36 -0.80 4.06
N ARG A 66 9.96 -1.60 3.17
CA ARG A 66 9.57 -1.73 1.77
C ARG A 66 8.74 -2.99 1.56
N GLY A 67 7.62 -2.86 0.86
CA GLY A 67 6.82 -3.99 0.40
C GLY A 67 7.64 -4.96 -0.44
N VAL A 68 7.36 -6.26 -0.30
CA VAL A 68 8.10 -7.35 -0.94
C VAL A 68 7.20 -8.24 -1.81
N PHE A 69 5.94 -8.44 -1.43
CA PHE A 69 4.98 -9.24 -2.20
C PHE A 69 3.54 -8.81 -1.90
N PHE A 70 2.63 -9.12 -2.83
CA PHE A 70 1.20 -9.08 -2.58
C PHE A 70 0.68 -10.47 -2.22
N ALA A 71 -0.12 -10.57 -1.17
CA ALA A 71 -0.90 -11.76 -0.87
C ALA A 71 -2.33 -11.59 -1.39
N LYS A 72 -2.84 -12.57 -2.14
CA LYS A 72 -4.28 -12.65 -2.44
C LYS A 72 -4.96 -13.33 -1.26
N GLU A 73 -5.85 -12.60 -0.60
CA GLU A 73 -6.43 -12.99 0.69
C GLU A 73 -7.93 -12.82 0.68
N ARG A 74 -8.64 -13.76 1.27
CA ARG A 74 -10.10 -13.73 1.42
C ARG A 74 -10.47 -13.69 2.89
N HIS A 75 -11.40 -12.82 3.23
CA HIS A 75 -12.05 -12.81 4.54
C HIS A 75 -13.47 -13.37 4.39
N GLY A 76 -13.77 -14.47 5.08
CA GLY A 76 -15.10 -15.12 5.00
C GLY A 76 -15.58 -15.38 3.56
N LYS A 77 -16.77 -14.85 3.23
CA LYS A 77 -17.41 -14.99 1.91
C LYS A 77 -17.08 -13.86 0.93
N ASP A 78 -16.24 -12.89 1.33
CA ASP A 78 -15.94 -11.71 0.51
C ASP A 78 -15.13 -12.07 -0.74
N ALA A 79 -15.15 -11.16 -1.72
CA ALA A 79 -14.22 -11.24 -2.84
C ALA A 79 -12.77 -11.14 -2.30
N PRO A 80 -11.81 -11.88 -2.88
CA PRO A 80 -10.41 -11.75 -2.47
C PRO A 80 -9.88 -10.34 -2.70
N HIS A 81 -8.96 -9.91 -1.83
CA HIS A 81 -8.22 -8.67 -1.91
C HIS A 81 -6.72 -8.94 -2.04
N LEU A 82 -6.01 -8.03 -2.69
CA LEU A 82 -4.55 -8.03 -2.67
C LEU A 82 -4.05 -7.17 -1.51
N ASN A 83 -3.21 -7.77 -0.67
CA ASN A 83 -2.60 -7.14 0.50
C ASN A 83 -1.08 -7.11 0.31
N LEU A 84 -0.50 -5.91 0.33
CA LEU A 84 0.95 -5.75 0.23
C LEU A 84 1.59 -6.04 1.59
N TYR A 85 2.65 -6.83 1.61
CA TYR A 85 3.41 -7.14 2.82
C TYR A 85 4.86 -6.68 2.69
N ALA A 86 5.43 -6.17 3.77
CA ALA A 86 6.86 -5.99 3.98
C ALA A 86 7.36 -6.98 5.05
N PHE A 87 8.66 -6.99 5.32
CA PHE A 87 9.22 -7.67 6.50
C PHE A 87 9.74 -6.63 7.50
N ASN A 88 9.49 -6.86 8.78
CA ASN A 88 10.13 -6.08 9.84
C ASN A 88 11.56 -6.59 10.12
N LYS A 89 12.30 -5.91 11.01
CA LYS A 89 13.68 -6.28 11.37
C LYS A 89 13.84 -7.70 11.94
N ARG A 90 12.74 -8.32 12.39
CA ARG A 90 12.71 -9.69 12.92
C ARG A 90 12.29 -10.72 11.86
N GLY A 91 12.20 -10.32 10.60
CA GLY A 91 11.75 -11.19 9.50
C GLY A 91 10.25 -11.50 9.50
N ASN A 92 9.46 -10.87 10.37
CA ASN A 92 8.01 -11.12 10.41
C ASN A 92 7.29 -10.28 9.35
N PRO A 93 6.31 -10.86 8.65
CA PRO A 93 5.50 -10.13 7.69
C PRO A 93 4.70 -9.03 8.39
N ILE A 94 4.76 -7.82 7.84
CA ILE A 94 3.98 -6.65 8.28
C ILE A 94 3.12 -6.16 7.13
N LEU A 95 1.83 -5.94 7.41
CA LEU A 95 0.89 -5.46 6.41
C LEU A 95 1.23 -4.01 6.04
N MET A 96 1.27 -3.73 4.75
CA MET A 96 1.33 -2.38 4.22
C MET A 96 -0.09 -1.87 3.98
N THR A 97 -0.34 -0.67 4.47
CA THR A 97 -1.65 -0.01 4.48
C THR A 97 -1.60 1.32 3.74
N GLN A 98 -2.78 1.84 3.43
CA GLN A 98 -2.96 3.21 2.98
C GLN A 98 -3.23 4.07 4.21
N ASP A 99 -2.46 5.14 4.39
CA ASP A 99 -2.64 6.15 5.42
C ASP A 99 -3.02 7.48 4.78
N HIS A 100 -3.77 8.30 5.50
CA HIS A 100 -4.07 9.67 5.11
C HIS A 100 -3.04 10.63 5.70
N ILE A 101 -2.40 11.46 4.86
CA ILE A 101 -1.47 12.51 5.30
C ILE A 101 -2.18 13.43 6.29
N ARG A 102 -3.29 14.06 5.88
CA ARG A 102 -4.27 14.68 6.78
C ARG A 102 -5.33 13.62 7.11
N PRO A 103 -5.48 13.18 8.36
CA PRO A 103 -6.47 12.19 8.78
C PRO A 103 -7.90 12.60 8.41
N LYS A 104 -8.74 11.62 8.10
CA LYS A 104 -10.15 11.86 7.76
C LYS A 104 -10.89 12.60 8.88
N ALA A 105 -10.64 12.23 10.14
CA ALA A 105 -11.22 12.88 11.33
C ALA A 105 -10.85 14.36 11.47
N LYS A 106 -9.78 14.80 10.81
CA LYS A 106 -9.34 16.21 10.77
C LYS A 106 -9.70 16.89 9.44
N GLY A 107 -10.56 16.32 8.60
CA GLY A 107 -10.97 16.89 7.31
C GLY A 107 -10.12 16.45 6.10
N GLY A 108 -9.40 15.33 6.21
CA GLY A 108 -8.65 14.73 5.11
C GLY A 108 -9.51 14.09 4.03
N THR A 109 -9.13 14.25 2.77
CA THR A 109 -9.81 13.65 1.61
C THR A 109 -9.31 12.24 1.30
N ASN A 110 -10.12 11.43 0.62
CA ASN A 110 -9.70 10.13 0.06
C ASN A 110 -8.95 10.22 -1.28
N ASN A 111 -8.67 11.44 -1.75
CA ASN A 111 -7.94 11.67 -2.99
C ASN A 111 -6.49 11.19 -2.88
N LEU A 112 -5.94 10.65 -3.96
CA LEU A 112 -4.58 10.08 -3.99
C LEU A 112 -3.50 11.02 -3.44
N TYR A 113 -3.60 12.33 -3.63
CA TYR A 113 -2.61 13.29 -3.11
C TYR A 113 -2.58 13.37 -1.58
N ASN A 114 -3.64 12.96 -0.88
CA ASN A 114 -3.71 12.93 0.58
C ASN A 114 -3.40 11.53 1.13
N LEU A 115 -3.02 10.59 0.27
CA LEU A 115 -2.75 9.20 0.65
C LEU A 115 -1.26 8.91 0.57
N GLN A 116 -0.79 8.04 1.45
CA GLN A 116 0.59 7.59 1.46
C GLN A 116 0.71 6.12 1.90
N PRO A 117 1.76 5.40 1.47
CA PRO A 117 2.04 4.05 1.95
C PRO A 117 2.58 4.07 3.38
N MET A 118 2.00 3.28 4.28
CA MET A 118 2.48 3.14 5.65
C MET A 118 2.28 1.70 6.14
N CYS A 119 3.24 1.14 6.87
CA CYS A 119 3.03 -0.16 7.49
C CYS A 119 1.96 -0.08 8.60
N SER A 120 1.28 -1.19 8.88
CA SER A 120 0.17 -1.24 9.83
C SER A 120 0.54 -0.73 11.21
N ASP A 121 1.76 -1.02 11.68
CA ASP A 121 2.22 -0.57 13.01
C ASP A 121 2.43 0.94 13.05
N CYS A 122 3.10 1.53 12.04
CA CYS A 122 3.28 2.98 11.97
C CYS A 122 1.93 3.70 11.78
N ASN A 123 1.02 3.14 10.98
CA ASN A 123 -0.28 3.75 10.73
C ASN A 123 -1.14 3.73 12.01
N ARG A 124 -1.18 2.60 12.71
CA ARG A 124 -1.85 2.50 14.02
C ARG A 124 -1.28 3.48 15.04
N ASN A 125 0.05 3.59 15.11
CA ASN A 125 0.70 4.51 16.05
C ASN A 125 0.47 5.98 15.70
N LYS A 126 0.35 6.32 14.41
CA LYS A 126 0.03 7.68 13.96
C LYS A 126 -1.40 8.07 14.36
N GLY A 127 -2.36 7.16 14.21
CA GLY A 127 -3.77 7.45 14.49
C GLY A 127 -4.25 8.67 13.69
N ASP A 128 -4.74 9.70 14.40
CA ASP A 128 -5.15 10.98 13.82
C ASP A 128 -4.14 12.13 14.05
N GLU A 129 -2.89 11.82 14.43
CA GLU A 129 -1.84 12.82 14.57
C GLU A 129 -1.55 13.47 13.21
N TRP A 130 -1.65 14.80 13.17
CA TRP A 130 -1.36 15.61 11.99
C TRP A 130 -1.03 17.05 12.37
N LYS A 131 0.04 17.59 11.78
CA LYS A 131 0.42 19.00 11.93
C LYS A 131 0.29 19.70 10.58
N ILE A 132 -0.09 20.98 10.61
CA ILE A 132 -0.32 21.84 9.43
C ILE A 132 0.85 21.85 8.43
N GLY A 133 2.08 21.55 8.87
CA GLY A 133 3.27 21.44 8.01
C GLY A 133 3.53 20.07 7.35
N ASP A 134 2.81 19.00 7.71
CA ASP A 134 3.16 17.64 7.24
C ASP A 134 2.87 17.43 5.76
N LYS A 135 1.92 18.17 5.18
CA LYS A 135 1.67 18.19 3.74
C LYS A 135 2.86 18.75 2.95
N TRP A 136 3.49 19.80 3.45
CA TRP A 136 4.67 20.41 2.80
C TRP A 136 5.89 19.51 2.87
N LYS A 137 6.11 18.84 4.00
CA LYS A 137 7.16 17.81 4.13
C LYS A 137 6.99 16.69 3.11
N TYR A 138 5.75 16.26 2.88
CA TYR A 138 5.45 15.28 1.84
C TYR A 138 5.80 15.80 0.44
N LEU A 139 5.37 17.02 0.09
CA LEU A 139 5.62 17.63 -1.22
C LEU A 139 7.13 17.76 -1.50
N ILE A 140 7.90 18.22 -0.50
CA ILE A 140 9.36 18.36 -0.59
C ILE A 140 10.04 17.00 -0.77
N ARG A 141 9.62 15.95 -0.04
CA ARG A 141 10.16 14.59 -0.23
C ARG A 141 9.92 14.09 -1.66
N ARG A 142 8.71 14.30 -2.19
CA ARG A 142 8.34 13.94 -3.57
C ARG A 142 9.24 14.62 -4.60
N LEU A 143 9.50 15.92 -4.43
CA LEU A 143 10.41 16.67 -5.30
C LEU A 143 11.83 16.11 -5.22
N LYS A 144 12.35 15.85 -4.01
CA LYS A 144 13.67 15.22 -3.83
C LYS A 144 13.76 13.86 -4.50
N ASP A 145 12.77 12.98 -4.33
CA ASP A 145 12.74 11.66 -4.96
C ASP A 145 12.68 11.75 -6.50
N PHE A 146 11.98 12.76 -7.04
CA PHE A 146 11.95 13.02 -8.48
C PHE A 146 13.33 13.42 -9.00
N PHE A 147 13.99 14.40 -8.37
CA PHE A 147 15.33 14.86 -8.76
C PHE A 147 16.40 13.77 -8.62
N VAL A 148 16.33 12.93 -7.59
CA VAL A 148 17.25 11.78 -7.41
C VAL A 148 17.05 10.74 -8.51
N LYS A 149 15.81 10.48 -8.93
CA LYS A 149 15.53 9.52 -10.01
C LYS A 149 15.96 10.04 -11.38
N THR A 150 15.71 11.31 -11.68
CA THR A 150 16.13 11.90 -12.96
C THR A 150 17.65 11.95 -13.11
N ASN A 151 18.39 12.19 -12.01
CA ASN A 151 19.85 12.25 -12.05
C ASN A 151 20.52 10.86 -12.12
N ARG A 152 19.86 9.79 -11.69
CA ARG A 152 20.35 8.41 -11.87
C ARG A 152 20.13 7.85 -13.28
N SER A 153 19.31 8.50 -14.10
CA SER A 153 19.05 8.10 -15.48
C SER A 153 19.95 8.81 -16.50
N MET A 154 20.84 9.70 -16.04
CA MET A 154 21.77 10.48 -16.87
C MET A 154 23.25 10.10 -16.64
N VAL A 155 23.53 8.99 -15.96
CA VAL A 155 24.87 8.43 -15.75
C VAL A 155 24.88 6.97 -16.14
#